data_AF-A0AA88QW82-F1
#
_entry.id   AF-A0AA88QW82-F1
#
_cell.length_a   1.000
_cell.length_b   1.000
_cell.length_c   1.000
_cell.angle_alpha   90.00
_cell.angle_beta   90.00
_cell.angle_gamma   90.00
#
_symmetry.space_group_name_H-M   'P 1'
#
loop_
_entity.id
_entity.type
_entity.pdbx_description
1 polymer ?
#
loop_
_entity_poly.entity_id
_entity_poly.type
_entity_poly.pdbx_seq_one_letter_code
_entity_poly.pdbx_strand_id
1 'polypeptide(L)'
;MGLMVGGEEEAAVGDDPVLAPPPNFSTVEDRCEPSVPIPRVTITEALKVLIDVRNHPVLIHCKRGKHRTGCVVGCLRKLQNWCLSSILEEYQRIAGTKSRATDMRFLGTYDVSCLRHCLHSIIYQYQGYGSKKRRLLYREESVQKPRIKSS
;
A
#
# COMPACT_ATOMS: atom_id res chain seq x y z
N MET A 1 49.77 38.14 -33.51
CA MET A 1 48.63 38.75 -34.22
C MET A 1 48.41 37.94 -35.50
N GLY A 2 47.20 37.36 -35.69
CA GLY A 2 46.71 36.64 -36.89
C GLY A 2 47.15 35.16 -37.00
N LEU A 3 46.33 34.11 -36.83
CA LEU A 3 45.08 33.65 -37.54
C LEU A 3 45.38 33.21 -38.99
N MET A 4 44.94 32.09 -39.56
CA MET A 4 43.98 31.01 -39.24
C MET A 4 44.43 29.73 -39.99
N VAL A 5 44.21 28.56 -39.41
CA VAL A 5 44.29 27.25 -40.08
C VAL A 5 42.97 26.99 -40.79
N GLY A 6 43.03 26.44 -42.02
CA GLY A 6 41.88 25.97 -42.80
C GLY A 6 41.03 24.97 -42.00
N GLY A 7 39.74 24.84 -42.25
CA GLY A 7 39.13 24.66 -43.56
C GLY A 7 38.67 23.22 -43.60
N GLU A 8 37.40 22.98 -43.27
CA GLU A 8 36.59 21.79 -43.55
C GLU A 8 35.17 22.07 -43.03
N GLU A 9 34.33 22.64 -43.91
CA GLU A 9 32.89 22.79 -43.68
C GLU A 9 32.23 21.48 -44.12
N GLU A 10 31.85 20.64 -43.16
CA GLU A 10 31.20 19.36 -43.40
C GLU A 10 29.68 19.50 -43.47
N ALA A 11 29.15 19.06 -44.61
CA ALA A 11 27.85 18.45 -44.87
C ALA A 11 26.61 18.86 -44.03
N ALA A 12 25.66 19.47 -44.73
CA ALA A 12 24.26 19.55 -44.35
C ALA A 12 23.64 18.17 -44.05
N VAL A 13 23.00 18.03 -42.89
CA VAL A 13 22.01 16.98 -42.61
C VAL A 13 20.78 17.61 -41.94
N GLY A 14 19.74 17.78 -42.77
CA GLY A 14 18.31 17.74 -42.47
C GLY A 14 17.78 18.37 -41.17
N ASP A 15 17.12 19.51 -41.31
CA ASP A 15 15.99 19.89 -40.46
C ASP A 15 14.88 18.83 -40.54
N ASP A 16 14.86 17.88 -39.61
CA ASP A 16 13.70 17.01 -39.38
C ASP A 16 12.59 17.87 -38.74
N PRO A 17 11.40 17.98 -39.36
CA PRO A 17 10.29 18.69 -38.75
C PRO A 17 9.84 17.92 -37.51
N VAL A 18 9.88 18.61 -36.36
CA VAL A 18 9.25 18.15 -35.11
C VAL A 18 7.81 17.76 -35.41
N LEU A 19 7.57 16.46 -35.49
CA LEU A 19 6.27 15.86 -35.76
C LEU A 19 5.34 16.22 -34.59
N ALA A 20 4.53 17.26 -34.79
CA ALA A 20 3.46 17.61 -33.86
C ALA A 20 2.58 16.36 -33.64
N PRO A 21 2.30 15.98 -32.39
CA PRO A 21 1.48 14.81 -32.12
C PRO A 21 0.06 15.01 -32.70
N PRO A 22 -0.56 13.95 -33.22
CA PRO A 22 -1.87 14.04 -33.86
C PRO A 22 -2.95 14.53 -32.86
N PRO A 23 -3.98 15.27 -33.33
CA PRO A 23 -4.96 15.98 -32.50
C PRO A 23 -5.93 15.08 -31.69
N ASN A 24 -5.62 13.80 -31.54
CA ASN A 24 -6.48 12.78 -30.94
C ASN A 24 -5.70 11.76 -30.08
N PHE A 25 -4.45 12.05 -29.69
CA PHE A 25 -3.81 11.31 -28.61
C PHE A 25 -4.33 11.83 -27.27
N SER A 26 -5.39 11.23 -26.75
CA SER A 26 -5.81 11.48 -25.38
C SER A 26 -4.65 11.11 -24.47
N THR A 27 -3.98 12.11 -23.89
CA THR A 27 -3.24 11.94 -22.64
C THR A 27 -4.20 11.20 -21.72
N VAL A 28 -3.91 9.93 -21.44
CA VAL A 28 -4.55 9.23 -20.34
C VAL A 28 -4.08 9.97 -19.09
N GLU A 29 -4.82 11.02 -18.73
CA GLU A 29 -4.75 11.56 -17.40
C GLU A 29 -4.98 10.37 -16.49
N ASP A 30 -3.92 9.94 -15.81
CA ASP A 30 -4.01 9.04 -14.69
C ASP A 30 -4.98 9.72 -13.76
N ARG A 31 -6.26 9.31 -13.80
CA ARG A 31 -7.29 9.83 -12.90
C ARG A 31 -6.66 9.75 -11.52
N CYS A 32 -6.32 10.92 -10.97
CA CYS A 32 -5.77 11.04 -9.64
C CYS A 32 -6.96 10.78 -8.72
N GLU A 33 -7.32 9.50 -8.60
CA GLU A 33 -8.41 9.04 -7.78
C GLU A 33 -8.16 9.60 -6.38
N PRO A 34 -9.10 10.40 -5.83
CA PRO A 34 -8.90 11.08 -4.56
C PRO A 34 -8.47 10.05 -3.52
N SER A 35 -7.26 10.23 -2.99
CA SER A 35 -6.59 9.28 -2.11
C SER A 35 -7.24 9.31 -0.73
N VAL A 36 -8.36 8.59 -0.60
CA VAL A 36 -8.97 8.37 0.72
C VAL A 36 -7.96 7.61 1.58
N PRO A 37 -7.51 8.17 2.72
CA PRO A 37 -6.57 7.49 3.60
C PRO A 37 -7.20 6.22 4.14
N ILE A 38 -6.44 5.13 4.16
CA ILE A 38 -6.94 3.83 4.63
C ILE A 38 -7.17 3.95 6.14
N PRO A 39 -8.37 3.63 6.66
CA PRO A 39 -8.63 3.72 8.09
C PRO A 39 -7.74 2.72 8.84
N ARG A 40 -7.07 3.18 9.91
CA ARG A 40 -6.26 2.33 10.80
C ARG A 40 -7.05 1.13 11.31
N VAL A 41 -8.31 1.35 11.67
CA VAL A 41 -9.23 0.31 12.16
C VAL A 41 -9.37 -0.81 11.14
N THR A 42 -9.59 -0.49 9.86
CA THR A 42 -9.76 -1.50 8.80
C THR A 42 -8.51 -2.37 8.61
N ILE A 43 -7.31 -1.76 8.70
CA ILE A 43 -6.05 -2.52 8.64
C ILE A 43 -5.92 -3.46 9.84
N THR A 44 -6.24 -2.98 11.04
CA THR A 44 -6.21 -3.79 12.27
C THR A 44 -7.15 -4.99 12.18
N GLU A 45 -8.38 -4.80 11.68
CA GLU A 45 -9.33 -5.90 11.49
C GLU A 45 -8.85 -6.92 10.47
N ALA A 46 -8.31 -6.45 9.34
CA ALA A 46 -7.73 -7.35 8.35
C ALA A 46 -6.58 -8.17 8.94
N LEU A 47 -5.70 -7.54 9.73
CA LEU A 47 -4.60 -8.24 10.38
C LEU A 47 -5.08 -9.29 11.38
N LYS A 48 -6.17 -9.05 12.11
CA LYS A 48 -6.76 -10.04 13.04
C LYS A 48 -7.23 -11.30 12.33
N VAL A 49 -7.79 -11.15 11.13
CA VAL A 49 -8.14 -12.29 10.28
C VAL A 49 -6.89 -13.04 9.80
N LEU A 50 -5.83 -12.31 9.43
CA LEU A 50 -4.60 -12.89 8.90
C LEU A 50 -3.76 -13.65 9.92
N ILE A 51 -3.75 -13.19 11.18
CA ILE A 51 -3.00 -13.88 12.25
C ILE A 51 -3.67 -15.17 12.73
N ASP A 52 -4.96 -15.38 12.46
CA ASP A 52 -5.66 -16.60 12.84
C ASP A 52 -5.40 -17.71 11.82
N VAL A 53 -4.58 -18.68 12.22
CA VAL A 53 -4.17 -19.83 11.40
C VAL A 53 -5.34 -20.66 10.85
N ARG A 54 -6.53 -20.63 11.49
CA ARG A 54 -7.72 -21.35 11.00
C ARG A 54 -8.30 -20.78 9.71
N ASN A 55 -7.99 -19.52 9.41
CA ASN A 55 -8.49 -18.86 8.21
C ASN A 55 -7.66 -19.22 6.98
N HIS A 56 -6.49 -19.86 7.16
CA HIS A 56 -5.57 -20.13 6.06
C HIS A 56 -6.00 -21.36 5.25
N PRO A 57 -5.87 -21.30 3.91
CA PRO A 57 -5.21 -20.25 3.11
C PRO A 57 -6.09 -18.99 2.87
N VAL A 58 -5.49 -17.79 2.99
CA VAL A 58 -6.15 -16.49 2.75
C VAL A 58 -5.53 -15.75 1.55
N LEU A 59 -6.37 -15.24 0.64
CA LEU A 59 -5.96 -14.31 -0.42
C LEU A 59 -6.21 -12.85 0.01
N ILE A 60 -5.15 -12.03 -0.02
CA ILE A 60 -5.26 -10.58 0.22
C ILE A 60 -5.22 -9.86 -1.13
N HIS A 61 -6.25 -9.08 -1.45
CA HIS A 61 -6.23 -8.25 -2.65
C HIS A 61 -6.95 -6.91 -2.45
N CYS A 62 -6.67 -5.99 -3.35
CA CYS A 62 -7.48 -4.79 -3.55
C CYS A 62 -7.70 -4.62 -5.06
N LYS A 63 -8.10 -3.43 -5.54
CA LYS A 63 -8.36 -3.22 -6.98
C LYS A 63 -7.14 -3.55 -7.85
N ARG A 64 -5.94 -3.22 -7.37
CA ARG A 64 -4.67 -3.40 -8.12
C ARG A 64 -3.58 -4.12 -7.33
N GLY A 65 -3.87 -4.56 -6.11
CA GLY A 65 -2.88 -5.19 -5.23
C GLY A 65 -1.75 -4.27 -4.72
N LYS A 66 -1.86 -2.94 -4.88
CA LYS A 66 -0.78 -1.99 -4.57
C LYS A 66 -0.92 -1.33 -3.20
N HIS A 67 -1.79 -0.32 -3.09
CA HIS A 67 -1.88 0.55 -1.91
C HIS A 67 -2.44 -0.16 -0.67
N ARG A 68 -3.71 -0.57 -0.73
CA ARG A 68 -4.38 -1.21 0.43
C ARG A 68 -3.74 -2.53 0.81
N THR A 69 -3.46 -3.36 -0.20
CA THR A 69 -2.76 -4.64 -0.01
C THR A 69 -1.37 -4.41 0.55
N GLY A 70 -0.59 -3.47 -0.01
CA GLY A 70 0.75 -3.15 0.47
C GLY A 70 0.77 -2.61 1.91
N CYS A 71 -0.22 -1.80 2.31
CA CYS A 71 -0.34 -1.36 3.70
C CYS A 71 -0.63 -2.54 4.65
N VAL A 72 -1.56 -3.44 4.30
CA VAL A 72 -1.85 -4.63 5.14
C VAL A 72 -0.61 -5.53 5.23
N VAL A 73 0.02 -5.84 4.11
CA VAL A 73 1.22 -6.69 4.07
C VAL A 73 2.37 -6.04 4.82
N GLY A 74 2.62 -4.74 4.65
CA GLY A 74 3.66 -4.03 5.37
C GLY A 74 3.43 -4.00 6.89
N CYS A 75 2.18 -3.85 7.34
CA CYS A 75 1.84 -3.98 8.76
C CYS A 75 2.03 -5.43 9.27
N LEU A 76 1.74 -6.44 8.45
CA LEU A 76 2.03 -7.84 8.76
C LEU A 76 3.54 -8.08 8.89
N ARG A 77 4.38 -7.49 8.01
CA ARG A 77 5.84 -7.55 8.14
C ARG A 77 6.34 -6.91 9.43
N LYS A 78 5.71 -5.81 9.85
CA LYS A 78 6.02 -5.15 11.12
C LYS A 78 5.71 -6.05 12.32
N LEU A 79 4.64 -6.85 12.25
CA LEU A 79 4.36 -7.92 13.23
C LEU A 79 5.39 -9.05 13.20
N GLN A 80 5.93 -9.39 12.02
CA GLN A 80 7.01 -10.35 11.83
C GLN A 80 8.39 -9.81 12.22
N ASN A 81 8.46 -8.65 12.87
CA ASN A 81 9.70 -7.99 13.32
C ASN A 81 10.67 -7.63 12.19
N TRP A 82 10.18 -7.35 10.98
CA TRP A 82 11.01 -6.77 9.91
C TRP A 82 11.38 -5.32 10.23
N CYS A 83 12.57 -4.87 9.78
CA CYS A 83 12.96 -3.47 9.92
C CYS A 83 12.17 -2.58 8.95
N LEU A 84 11.95 -1.32 9.35
CA LEU A 84 11.12 -0.38 8.57
C LEU A 84 11.65 -0.18 7.14
N SER A 85 12.96 -0.17 6.94
CA SER A 85 13.57 -0.04 5.61
C SER A 85 13.16 -1.18 4.67
N SER A 86 13.27 -2.44 5.10
CA SER A 86 12.85 -3.60 4.29
C SER A 86 11.35 -3.60 3.99
N ILE A 87 10.53 -3.12 4.92
CA ILE A 87 9.08 -2.99 4.72
C ILE A 87 8.78 -1.95 3.63
N LEU A 88 9.43 -0.78 3.71
CA LEU A 88 9.23 0.29 2.74
C LEU A 88 9.76 -0.10 1.35
N GLU A 89 10.87 -0.82 1.29
CA GLU A 89 11.42 -1.34 0.04
C GLU A 89 10.47 -2.35 -0.62
N GLU A 90 9.92 -3.31 0.15
CA GLU A 90 8.92 -4.27 -0.36
C GLU A 90 7.67 -3.53 -0.88
N TYR A 91 7.17 -2.55 -0.14
CA TYR A 91 6.04 -1.73 -0.57
C TYR A 91 6.34 -0.98 -1.87
N GLN A 92 7.50 -0.33 -1.98
CA GLN A 92 7.90 0.41 -3.17
C GLN A 92 8.04 -0.51 -4.38
N ARG A 93 8.61 -1.70 -4.19
CA ARG A 93 8.76 -2.71 -5.26
C ARG A 93 7.40 -3.13 -5.81
N ILE A 94 6.39 -3.32 -4.95
CA ILE A 94 5.03 -3.73 -5.35
C ILE A 94 4.25 -2.56 -5.98
N ALA A 95 4.37 -1.36 -5.40
CA ALA A 95 3.65 -0.18 -5.90
C ALA A 95 4.24 0.35 -7.22
N GLY A 96 5.56 0.25 -7.37
CA GLY A 96 6.33 0.79 -8.49
C GLY A 96 6.19 2.31 -8.58
N THR A 97 5.98 2.81 -9.79
CA THR A 97 5.76 4.24 -10.10
C THR A 97 4.54 4.86 -9.42
N LYS A 98 3.67 4.04 -8.81
CA LYS A 98 2.45 4.49 -8.11
C LYS A 98 2.58 4.39 -6.59
N SER A 99 3.80 4.40 -6.06
CA SER A 99 4.04 4.46 -4.61
C SER A 99 3.51 5.78 -4.04
N ARG A 100 2.89 5.72 -2.85
CA ARG A 100 2.32 6.89 -2.18
C ARG A 100 3.10 7.19 -0.91
N ALA A 101 3.54 8.45 -0.76
CA ALA A 101 4.18 8.91 0.47
C ALA A 101 3.26 8.78 1.70
N THR A 102 1.94 8.90 1.50
CA THR A 102 0.93 8.69 2.55
C THR A 102 0.99 7.28 3.13
N ASP A 103 1.16 6.28 2.28
CA ASP A 103 1.19 4.87 2.67
C ASP A 103 2.51 4.54 3.38
N MET A 104 3.62 5.09 2.88
CA MET A 104 4.94 4.95 3.54
C MET A 104 4.94 5.59 4.94
N ARG A 105 4.36 6.79 5.08
CA ARG A 105 4.19 7.44 6.39
C ARG A 105 3.26 6.64 7.30
N PHE A 106 2.20 6.05 6.75
CA PHE A 106 1.32 5.16 7.49
C PHE A 106 2.08 3.95 8.04
N LEU A 107 2.85 3.25 7.21
CA LEU A 107 3.67 2.10 7.61
C LEU A 107 4.68 2.46 8.72
N GLY A 108 5.29 3.65 8.63
CA GLY A 108 6.18 4.18 9.67
C GLY A 108 5.47 4.38 11.01
N THR A 109 4.27 4.96 10.98
CA THR A 109 3.51 5.36 12.19
C THR A 109 2.50 4.34 12.70
N TYR A 110 2.34 3.19 12.04
CA TYR A 110 1.42 2.14 12.50
C TYR A 110 2.01 1.39 13.69
N ASP A 111 1.31 1.37 14.83
CA ASP A 111 1.71 0.60 16.01
C ASP A 111 1.06 -0.79 15.99
N VAL A 112 1.88 -1.82 16.17
CA VAL A 112 1.49 -3.23 16.17
C VAL A 112 1.30 -3.79 17.58
N SER A 113 1.59 -3.01 18.63
CA SER A 113 1.56 -3.46 20.03
C SER A 113 0.19 -4.01 20.44
N CYS A 114 -0.90 -3.35 20.01
CA CYS A 114 -2.26 -3.84 20.26
C CYS A 114 -2.52 -5.24 19.67
N LEU A 115 -1.96 -5.54 18.49
CA LEU A 115 -2.13 -6.84 17.84
C LEU A 115 -1.29 -7.93 18.52
N ARG A 116 -0.13 -7.60 19.09
CA ARG A 116 0.66 -8.53 19.92
C ARG A 116 -0.13 -8.97 21.16
N HIS A 117 -0.82 -8.05 21.83
CA HIS A 117 -1.69 -8.40 22.95
C HIS A 117 -2.85 -9.31 22.52
N CYS A 118 -3.47 -9.05 21.35
CA CYS A 118 -4.48 -9.94 20.78
C CYS A 118 -3.92 -11.34 20.46
N LEU A 119 -2.72 -11.42 19.89
CA LEU A 119 -2.03 -12.69 19.60
C LEU A 119 -1.82 -13.53 20.85
N HIS A 120 -1.31 -12.94 21.94
CA HIS A 120 -1.16 -13.66 23.21
C HIS A 120 -2.50 -14.19 23.70
N SER A 121 -3.57 -13.38 23.66
CA SER A 121 -4.91 -13.83 24.05
C SER A 121 -5.41 -15.00 23.19
N ILE A 122 -5.20 -14.96 21.87
CA ILE A 122 -5.57 -16.04 20.96
C ILE A 122 -4.75 -17.30 21.28
N ILE A 123 -3.42 -17.20 21.41
CA ILE A 123 -2.54 -18.33 21.70
C ILE A 123 -2.86 -18.98 23.06
N TYR A 124 -3.13 -18.18 24.10
CA TYR A 124 -3.54 -18.72 25.41
C TYR A 124 -4.93 -19.36 25.36
N GLN A 125 -5.86 -18.83 24.58
CA GLN A 125 -7.13 -19.50 24.29
C GLN A 125 -6.93 -20.82 23.51
N TYR A 126 -5.86 -20.94 22.71
CA TYR A 126 -5.49 -22.20 22.05
C TYR A 126 -4.82 -23.20 22.98
N GLN A 127 -3.98 -22.76 23.92
CA GLN A 127 -3.32 -23.65 24.90
C GLN A 127 -4.26 -24.15 26.00
N GLY A 128 -5.33 -23.41 26.30
CA GLY A 128 -6.37 -23.81 27.23
C GLY A 128 -7.50 -24.62 26.58
N TYR A 129 -7.30 -25.94 26.45
CA TYR A 129 -8.35 -26.98 26.36
C TYR A 129 -9.34 -26.95 25.17
N GLY A 130 -9.43 -28.09 24.47
CA GLY A 130 -10.40 -28.37 23.41
C GLY A 130 -11.87 -28.15 23.79
N SER A 131 -12.37 -26.94 23.55
CA SER A 131 -13.80 -26.62 23.65
C SER A 131 -14.33 -26.17 22.30
N LYS A 132 -15.36 -26.86 21.81
CA LYS A 132 -15.96 -26.81 20.46
C LYS A 132 -16.64 -25.47 20.09
N LYS A 133 -16.16 -24.31 20.55
CA LYS A 133 -16.71 -23.00 20.19
C LYS A 133 -15.96 -22.41 18.99
N ARG A 134 -16.33 -22.86 17.80
CA ARG A 134 -15.86 -22.37 16.50
C ARG A 134 -16.47 -21.00 16.18
N ARG A 135 -16.10 -19.95 16.91
CA ARG A 135 -16.15 -18.54 16.45
C ARG A 135 -15.43 -17.64 17.45
N LEU A 136 -14.27 -17.10 17.10
CA LEU A 136 -13.77 -15.91 17.78
C LEU A 136 -14.70 -14.76 17.40
N LEU A 137 -15.49 -14.28 18.36
CA LEU A 137 -16.22 -13.04 18.20
C LEU A 137 -15.22 -11.92 18.42
N TYR A 138 -14.85 -11.24 17.35
CA TYR A 138 -14.21 -9.95 17.50
C TYR A 138 -15.24 -9.01 18.14
N ARG A 139 -14.99 -8.57 19.38
CA ARG A 139 -15.89 -7.62 20.05
C ARG A 139 -15.78 -6.31 19.27
N GLU A 140 -16.83 -5.97 18.52
CA GLU A 140 -16.96 -4.64 17.92
C GLU A 140 -16.95 -3.62 19.07
N GLU A 141 -15.88 -2.84 19.18
CA GLU A 141 -15.96 -1.57 19.88
C GLU A 141 -16.81 -0.65 19.00
N SER A 142 -18.03 -0.40 19.48
CA SER A 142 -19.05 0.39 18.81
C SER A 142 -18.52 1.76 18.41
N VAL A 143 -18.24 1.93 17.12
CA VAL A 143 -18.17 3.25 16.50
C VAL A 143 -19.60 3.80 16.50
N GLN A 144 -19.90 4.79 17.35
CA GLN A 144 -21.17 5.52 17.30
C GLN A 144 -21.42 6.01 15.87
N LYS A 145 -22.36 5.37 15.18
CA LYS A 145 -22.89 5.82 13.89
C LYS A 145 -23.73 7.08 14.15
N PRO A 146 -23.44 8.24 13.51
CA PRO A 146 -24.30 9.41 13.66
C PRO A 146 -25.70 9.08 13.18
N ARG A 147 -26.70 9.25 14.06
CA ARG A 147 -28.11 9.20 13.70
C ARG A 147 -28.42 10.38 12.78
N ILE A 148 -28.65 10.10 11.51
CA ILE A 148 -29.30 11.04 10.60
C ILE A 148 -30.75 11.17 11.10
N LYS A 149 -31.11 12.35 11.62
CA LYS A 149 -32.51 12.71 11.81
C LYS A 149 -33.03 13.21 10.47
N SER A 150 -33.96 12.48 9.88
CA SER A 150 -34.85 13.03 8.85
C SER A 150 -35.87 13.90 9.55
N SER A 151 -35.78 15.21 9.34
CA SER A 151 -36.90 16.15 9.54
C SER A 151 -37.53 16.43 8.19
#